data_AF-M0LAZ3-F1
#
_entry.id   AF-M0LAZ3-F1
#
_cell.length_a   1.000
_cell.length_b   1.000
_cell.length_c   1.000
_cell.angle_alpha   90.00
_cell.angle_beta   90.00
_cell.angle_gamma   90.00
#
_symmetry.space_group_name_H-M   'P 1'
#
loop_
_entity.id
_entity.type
_entity.pdbx_description
1 polymer ?
#
loop_
_entity_poly.entity_id
_entity_poly.type
_entity_poly.pdbx_seq_one_letter_code
_entity_poly.pdbx_strand_id
1 'polypeptide(L)'
;MAWVKSEYAGEFAVLATWLVGLAPWSVSLFEIEGVTVVGLRFLPFRFQFIFGATLPGERPFLWAWQVAAFQESEPLALAGTLGFAALVVFLFPLGLSLYYYVAEDRVEAALPVDPVRLFGGLLGLVGVFTLAASGLFITSFPGITVPIGALVALVFAYLLLTVDRA
;
A
#
# COMPACT_ATOMS: atom_id res chain seq x y z
N MET A 1 -26.40 -6.27 -3.10
CA MET A 1 -25.64 -7.41 -3.67
C MET A 1 -24.25 -7.38 -3.05
N ALA A 2 -23.87 -8.40 -2.30
CA ALA A 2 -22.48 -8.60 -1.93
C ALA A 2 -21.67 -8.94 -3.20
N TRP A 3 -20.56 -8.24 -3.43
CA TRP A 3 -19.68 -8.45 -4.59
C TRP A 3 -18.89 -9.75 -4.49
N VAL A 4 -18.74 -10.28 -3.27
CA VAL A 4 -18.09 -11.55 -2.95
C VAL A 4 -19.11 -12.40 -2.19
N LYS A 5 -19.22 -13.69 -2.53
CA LYS A 5 -20.05 -14.61 -1.76
C LYS A 5 -19.40 -14.86 -0.40
N SER A 6 -20.21 -15.01 0.64
CA SER A 6 -19.72 -15.22 2.02
C SER A 6 -18.75 -16.41 2.14
N GLU A 7 -18.98 -17.46 1.37
CA GLU A 7 -18.14 -18.67 1.30
C GLU A 7 -16.71 -18.43 0.79
N TYR A 8 -16.44 -17.32 0.08
CA TYR A 8 -15.11 -16.98 -0.44
C TYR A 8 -14.49 -15.75 0.25
N ALA A 9 -15.10 -15.26 1.33
CA ALA A 9 -14.70 -14.02 1.96
C ALA A 9 -13.32 -14.13 2.64
N GLY A 10 -12.99 -15.30 3.19
CA GLY A 10 -11.71 -15.60 3.83
C GLY A 10 -10.57 -15.60 2.81
N GLU A 11 -10.71 -16.34 1.71
CA GLU A 11 -9.72 -16.41 0.64
C GLU A 11 -9.54 -15.06 -0.05
N PHE A 12 -10.63 -14.32 -0.23
CA PHE A 12 -10.56 -12.95 -0.74
C PHE A 12 -9.77 -12.03 0.20
N ALA A 13 -9.93 -12.14 1.51
CA ALA A 13 -9.17 -11.35 2.48
C ALA A 13 -7.66 -11.60 2.40
N VAL A 14 -7.26 -12.87 2.24
CA VAL A 14 -5.86 -13.26 2.04
C VAL A 14 -5.33 -12.70 0.71
N LEU A 15 -6.04 -12.93 -0.39
CA LEU A 15 -5.64 -12.47 -1.72
C LEU A 15 -5.52 -10.94 -1.77
N ALA A 16 -6.52 -10.23 -1.23
CA ALA A 16 -6.52 -8.77 -1.15
C ALA A 16 -5.30 -8.25 -0.39
N THR A 17 -4.95 -8.89 0.74
CA THR A 17 -3.76 -8.54 1.51
C THR A 17 -2.49 -8.68 0.68
N TRP A 18 -2.34 -9.78 -0.07
CA TRP A 18 -1.15 -10.00 -0.89
C TRP A 18 -1.07 -9.01 -2.06
N LEU A 19 -2.19 -8.71 -2.71
CA LEU A 19 -2.24 -7.72 -3.79
C LEU A 19 -1.87 -6.32 -3.29
N VAL A 20 -2.33 -5.91 -2.10
CA VAL A 20 -1.92 -4.65 -1.46
C VAL A 20 -0.42 -4.62 -1.14
N GLY A 21 0.16 -5.76 -0.74
CA GLY A 21 1.59 -5.89 -0.45
C GLY A 21 2.49 -5.84 -1.67
N LEU A 22 2.05 -6.46 -2.77
CA LEU A 22 2.86 -6.69 -3.97
C LEU A 22 2.72 -5.59 -5.03
N ALA A 23 1.61 -4.85 -5.04
CA ALA A 23 1.39 -3.77 -5.99
C ALA A 23 1.98 -2.43 -5.49
N PRO A 24 2.39 -1.54 -6.40
CA PRO A 24 2.75 -0.18 -6.00
C PRO A 24 1.50 0.57 -5.51
N TRP A 25 1.59 1.17 -4.33
CA TRP A 25 0.52 2.01 -3.79
C TRP A 25 0.46 3.38 -4.47
N SER A 26 1.57 3.84 -5.05
CA SER A 26 1.66 5.10 -5.79
C SER A 26 2.68 5.04 -6.92
N VAL A 27 2.36 5.72 -8.03
CA VAL A 27 3.26 5.95 -9.17
C VAL A 27 3.39 7.45 -9.41
N SER A 28 4.61 7.95 -9.59
CA SER A 28 4.86 9.32 -10.02
C SER A 28 5.59 9.37 -11.36
N LEU A 29 5.23 10.33 -12.20
CA LEU A 29 5.85 10.61 -13.49
C LEU A 29 6.20 12.10 -13.56
N PHE A 30 7.44 12.39 -13.95
CA PHE A 30 7.91 13.74 -14.25
C PHE A 30 8.69 13.73 -15.56
N GLU A 31 8.52 14.75 -16.37
CA GLU A 31 9.25 14.91 -17.63
C GLU A 31 9.68 16.37 -17.79
N ILE A 32 10.96 16.58 -18.09
CA ILE A 32 11.53 17.90 -18.37
C ILE A 32 12.69 17.78 -19.36
N GLU A 33 12.68 18.57 -20.43
CA GLU A 33 13.80 18.70 -21.38
C GLU A 33 14.39 17.35 -21.88
N GLY A 34 13.53 16.36 -22.14
CA GLY A 34 13.94 15.04 -22.61
C GLY A 34 14.44 14.08 -21.52
N VAL A 35 14.37 14.49 -20.25
CA VAL A 35 14.59 13.64 -19.08
C VAL A 35 13.24 13.19 -18.52
N THR A 36 13.08 11.88 -18.32
CA THR A 36 11.87 11.30 -17.72
C THR A 36 12.21 10.61 -16.42
N VAL A 37 11.46 10.89 -15.36
CA VAL A 37 11.58 10.26 -14.05
C VAL A 37 10.31 9.49 -13.73
N VAL A 38 10.44 8.20 -13.46
CA VAL A 38 9.33 7.32 -13.05
C VAL A 38 9.61 6.78 -11.65
N GLY A 39 8.76 7.12 -10.69
CA GLY A 39 8.83 6.62 -9.31
C GLY A 39 7.73 5.61 -9.03
N LEU A 40 8.10 4.39 -8.63
CA LEU A 40 7.16 3.35 -8.17
C LEU A 40 7.34 3.14 -6.67
N ARG A 41 6.27 3.31 -5.89
CA ARG A 41 6.31 3.14 -4.43
C ARG A 41 5.51 1.93 -4.02
N PHE A 42 6.19 0.95 -3.44
CA PHE A 42 5.62 -0.23 -2.80
C PHE A 42 5.67 -0.02 -1.28
N LEU A 43 5.02 -0.89 -0.52
CA LEU A 43 5.08 -0.81 0.94
C LEU A 43 6.52 -0.98 1.48
N PRO A 44 7.27 -2.03 1.10
CA PRO A 44 8.64 -2.21 1.61
C PRO A 44 9.70 -1.30 0.98
N PHE A 45 9.49 -0.82 -0.26
CA PHE A 45 10.53 -0.13 -1.01
C PHE A 45 9.98 0.84 -2.06
N ARG A 46 10.85 1.72 -2.54
CA ARG A 46 10.62 2.61 -3.68
C ARG A 46 11.65 2.33 -4.77
N PHE A 47 11.18 2.22 -6.01
CA PHE A 47 12.00 2.28 -7.21
C PHE A 47 11.88 3.64 -7.88
N GLN A 48 12.96 4.13 -8.47
CA GLN A 48 13.00 5.31 -9.31
C GLN A 48 13.84 5.00 -10.55
N PHE A 49 13.30 5.32 -11.72
CA PHE A 49 13.97 5.19 -12.99
C PHE A 49 14.14 6.58 -13.59
N ILE A 50 15.33 6.88 -14.06
CA ILE A 50 15.65 8.12 -14.78
C ILE A 50 16.07 7.74 -16.20
N PHE A 51 15.43 8.34 -17.18
CA PHE A 51 15.70 8.15 -18.60
C PHE A 51 16.17 9.46 -19.22
N GLY A 52 17.09 9.39 -20.19
CA GLY A 52 17.61 10.56 -20.89
C GLY A 52 18.78 11.29 -20.20
N ALA A 53 19.09 10.97 -18.95
CA ALA A 53 20.23 11.52 -18.22
C ALA A 53 20.76 10.54 -17.17
N THR A 54 21.99 10.77 -16.69
CA THR A 54 22.54 10.12 -15.51
C THR A 54 22.82 11.19 -14.46
N LEU A 55 22.19 11.09 -13.30
CA LEU A 55 22.35 12.08 -12.23
C LEU A 55 23.38 11.59 -11.21
N PRO A 56 24.33 12.44 -10.77
CA PRO A 56 25.24 12.10 -9.69
C PRO A 56 24.46 11.87 -8.38
N GLY A 57 24.78 10.79 -7.67
CA GLY A 57 24.12 10.45 -6.41
C GLY A 57 22.73 9.83 -6.54
N GLU A 58 22.33 9.43 -7.77
CA GLU A 58 21.08 8.71 -7.99
C GLU A 58 20.98 7.48 -7.08
N ARG A 59 19.82 7.32 -6.45
CA ARG A 59 19.45 6.12 -5.70
C ARG A 59 18.19 5.53 -6.31
N PRO A 60 18.33 4.61 -7.29
CA PRO A 60 17.19 3.99 -7.95
C PRO A 60 16.33 3.18 -6.98
N PHE A 61 16.93 2.62 -5.92
CA PHE A 61 16.24 1.85 -4.91
C PHE A 61 16.39 2.49 -3.53
N LEU A 62 15.30 2.54 -2.78
CA LEU A 62 15.29 2.85 -1.35
C LEU A 62 14.34 1.93 -0.60
N TRP A 63 14.72 1.53 0.61
CA TRP A 63 13.79 0.95 1.56
C TRP A 63 12.82 2.01 2.10
N ALA A 64 11.62 1.59 2.51
CA ALA A 64 10.59 2.51 3.02
C ALA A 64 11.08 3.42 4.15
N TRP A 65 11.86 2.89 5.10
CA TRP A 65 12.44 3.67 6.22
C TRP A 65 13.54 4.66 5.80
N GLN A 66 14.05 4.55 4.57
CA GLN A 66 15.05 5.48 4.03
C GLN A 66 14.40 6.62 3.22
N VAL A 67 13.16 6.47 2.78
CA VAL A 67 12.51 7.42 1.87
C VAL A 67 12.44 8.81 2.48
N ALA A 68 12.02 8.92 3.74
CA ALA A 68 11.86 10.21 4.41
C ALA A 68 13.17 11.00 4.51
N ALA A 69 14.24 10.34 4.99
CA ALA A 69 15.57 10.94 5.15
C ALA A 69 16.26 11.30 3.82
N PHE A 70 15.78 10.73 2.71
CA PHE A 70 16.29 11.05 1.38
C PHE A 70 15.63 12.30 0.76
N GLN A 71 14.49 12.76 1.29
CA GLN A 71 13.82 13.94 0.73
C GLN A 71 14.41 15.22 1.28
N GLU A 72 14.66 16.18 0.40
CA GLU A 72 15.04 17.55 0.79
C GLU A 72 13.80 18.41 1.13
N SER A 73 12.63 18.02 0.61
CA SER A 73 11.35 18.70 0.84
C SER A 73 10.63 18.12 2.06
N GLU A 74 10.23 18.98 3.00
CA GLU A 74 9.53 18.58 4.24
C GLU A 74 8.20 17.82 3.94
N PRO A 75 7.30 18.29 3.05
CA PRO A 75 6.12 17.52 2.67
C PRO A 75 6.43 16.12 2.12
N LEU A 76 7.49 16.00 1.31
CA LEU A 76 7.89 14.71 0.75
C LEU A 76 8.51 13.80 1.82
N ALA A 77 9.25 14.36 2.78
CA ALA A 77 9.78 13.62 3.92
C ALA A 77 8.63 13.05 4.77
N LEU A 78 7.58 13.85 5.03
CA LEU A 78 6.37 13.39 5.71
C LEU A 78 5.66 12.28 4.91
N ALA A 79 5.57 12.41 3.58
CA ALA A 79 5.02 11.35 2.73
C ALA A 79 5.81 10.03 2.86
N GLY A 80 7.15 10.11 2.95
CA GLY A 80 8.01 8.98 3.24
C GLY A 80 7.73 8.33 4.59
N THR A 81 7.55 9.13 5.64
CA THR A 81 7.20 8.66 6.99
C THR A 81 5.85 7.97 7.02
N LEU A 82 4.83 8.53 6.36
CA LEU A 82 3.51 7.91 6.25
C LEU A 82 3.56 6.60 5.46
N GLY A 83 4.35 6.52 4.39
CA GLY A 83 4.58 5.28 3.66
C GLY A 83 5.25 4.20 4.52
N PHE A 84 6.24 4.56 5.34
CA PHE A 84 6.84 3.64 6.29
C PHE A 84 5.87 3.21 7.41
N ALA A 85 5.05 4.12 7.93
CA ALA A 85 4.01 3.79 8.89
C ALA A 85 3.00 2.80 8.29
N ALA A 86 2.61 2.98 7.02
CA ALA A 86 1.76 2.03 6.31
C ALA A 86 2.38 0.63 6.22
N LEU A 87 3.70 0.53 5.95
CA LEU A 87 4.43 -0.74 5.98
C LEU A 87 4.33 -1.40 7.36
N VAL A 88 4.61 -0.66 8.44
CA VAL A 88 4.56 -1.20 9.81
C VAL A 88 3.17 -1.74 10.14
N VAL A 89 2.12 -0.99 9.79
CA VAL A 89 0.73 -1.46 9.95
C VAL A 89 0.47 -2.70 9.12
N PHE A 90 0.95 -2.75 7.87
CA PHE A 90 0.73 -3.85 6.94
C PHE A 90 1.41 -5.17 7.36
N LEU A 91 2.49 -5.14 8.14
CA LEU A 91 3.15 -6.37 8.61
C LEU A 91 2.19 -7.27 9.41
N PHE A 92 1.24 -6.69 10.14
CA PHE A 92 0.27 -7.45 10.91
C PHE A 92 -0.75 -8.22 10.04
N PRO A 93 -1.54 -7.60 9.14
CA PRO A 93 -2.40 -8.33 8.23
C PRO A 93 -1.59 -9.25 7.31
N LEU A 94 -0.36 -8.91 6.92
CA LEU A 94 0.48 -9.86 6.16
C LEU A 94 0.72 -11.15 6.96
N GLY A 95 1.19 -11.05 8.20
CA GLY A 95 1.41 -12.22 9.06
C GLY A 95 0.12 -13.00 9.32
N LEU A 96 -0.98 -12.29 9.58
CA LEU A 96 -2.30 -12.90 9.77
C LEU A 96 -2.77 -13.61 8.50
N SER A 97 -2.56 -13.04 7.30
CA SER A 97 -2.96 -13.66 6.02
C SER A 97 -2.23 -14.97 5.76
N LEU A 98 -0.93 -15.03 6.08
CA LEU A 98 -0.15 -16.26 5.94
C LEU A 98 -0.63 -17.34 6.90
N TYR A 99 -0.96 -16.96 8.14
CA TYR A 99 -1.48 -17.92 9.11
C TYR A 99 -2.90 -18.37 8.76
N TYR A 100 -3.78 -17.44 8.35
CA TYR A 100 -5.14 -17.72 7.91
C TYR A 100 -5.16 -18.65 6.69
N TYR A 101 -4.26 -18.45 5.72
CA TYR A 101 -4.11 -19.30 4.54
C TYR A 101 -3.79 -20.77 4.89
N VAL A 102 -3.07 -21.03 5.98
CA VAL A 102 -2.64 -22.38 6.37
C VAL A 102 -3.56 -23.00 7.43
N ALA A 103 -4.24 -22.19 8.24
CA ALA A 103 -4.94 -22.63 9.44
C ALA A 103 -6.25 -21.87 9.70
N GLU A 104 -7.09 -21.71 8.68
CA GLU A 104 -8.36 -20.97 8.71
C GLU A 104 -9.23 -21.29 9.94
N ASP A 105 -9.65 -22.55 10.11
CA ASP A 105 -10.52 -22.99 11.22
C ASP A 105 -9.99 -22.56 12.60
N ARG A 106 -8.66 -22.59 12.77
CA ARG A 106 -8.03 -22.24 14.03
C ARG A 106 -8.03 -20.74 14.26
N VAL A 107 -7.88 -19.94 13.20
CA VAL A 107 -7.94 -18.48 13.31
C VAL A 107 -9.38 -18.04 13.58
N GLU A 108 -10.36 -18.60 12.88
CA GLU A 108 -11.78 -18.31 13.10
C GLU A 108 -12.21 -18.69 14.53
N ALA A 109 -11.73 -19.81 15.06
CA ALA A 109 -12.05 -20.23 16.43
C ALA A 109 -11.33 -19.41 17.52
N ALA A 110 -10.14 -18.84 17.22
CA ALA A 110 -9.32 -18.15 18.20
C ALA A 110 -9.59 -16.65 18.30
N LEU A 111 -10.04 -16.01 17.21
CA LEU A 111 -10.27 -14.56 17.19
C LEU A 111 -11.64 -14.20 17.76
N PRO A 112 -11.73 -13.19 18.66
CA PRO A 112 -13.00 -12.72 19.19
C PRO A 112 -13.80 -11.86 18.19
N VAL A 113 -13.23 -11.59 17.03
CA VAL A 113 -13.82 -10.79 15.94
C VAL A 113 -13.72 -11.55 14.63
N ASP A 114 -14.65 -11.28 13.72
CA ASP A 114 -14.62 -11.84 12.37
C ASP A 114 -13.28 -11.49 11.68
N PRO A 115 -12.45 -12.49 11.31
CA PRO A 115 -11.16 -12.26 10.68
C PRO A 115 -11.28 -11.42 9.39
N VAL A 116 -12.34 -11.61 8.61
CA VAL A 116 -12.57 -10.87 7.35
C VAL A 116 -12.74 -9.38 7.61
N ARG A 117 -13.52 -9.02 8.64
CA ARG A 117 -13.70 -7.62 9.05
C ARG A 117 -12.41 -7.02 9.62
N LEU A 118 -11.63 -7.82 10.35
CA LEU A 118 -10.32 -7.42 10.85
C LEU A 118 -9.36 -7.09 9.69
N PHE A 119 -9.26 -7.96 8.67
CA PHE A 119 -8.51 -7.66 7.45
C PHE A 119 -9.01 -6.38 6.77
N GLY A 120 -10.33 -6.22 6.64
CA GLY A 120 -10.93 -5.02 6.06
C GLY A 120 -10.51 -3.75 6.79
N GLY A 121 -10.57 -3.73 8.13
CA GLY A 121 -10.14 -2.60 8.94
C GLY A 121 -8.64 -2.29 8.80
N LEU A 122 -7.80 -3.31 8.85
CA LEU A 122 -6.34 -3.16 8.75
C LEU A 122 -5.91 -2.68 7.36
N LEU A 123 -6.44 -3.28 6.30
CA LEU A 123 -6.16 -2.83 4.92
C LEU A 123 -6.72 -1.44 4.66
N GLY A 124 -7.85 -1.08 5.29
CA GLY A 124 -8.39 0.28 5.27
C GLY A 124 -7.41 1.28 5.87
N LEU A 125 -6.82 0.96 7.01
CA LEU A 125 -5.81 1.80 7.66
C LEU A 125 -4.54 1.96 6.79
N VAL A 126 -4.07 0.87 6.16
CA VAL A 126 -2.97 0.93 5.18
C VAL A 126 -3.34 1.83 4.00
N GLY A 127 -4.55 1.70 3.47
CA GLY A 127 -5.09 2.54 2.40
C GLY A 127 -5.13 4.02 2.78
N VAL A 128 -5.54 4.36 4.00
CA VAL A 128 -5.55 5.75 4.49
C VAL A 128 -4.14 6.33 4.57
N PHE A 129 -3.17 5.61 5.15
CA PHE A 129 -1.79 6.10 5.23
C PHE A 129 -1.16 6.30 3.85
N THR A 130 -1.32 5.33 2.94
CA THR A 130 -0.79 5.40 1.58
C THR A 130 -1.50 6.45 0.73
N LEU A 131 -2.80 6.70 0.94
CA LEU A 131 -3.54 7.77 0.27
C LEU A 131 -3.09 9.14 0.76
N ALA A 132 -2.93 9.33 2.08
CA ALA A 132 -2.41 10.57 2.65
C ALA A 132 -0.98 10.87 2.14
N ALA A 133 -0.10 9.86 2.13
CA ALA A 133 1.24 9.98 1.53
C ALA A 133 1.16 10.35 0.04
N SER A 134 0.26 9.73 -0.71
CA SER A 134 0.07 10.05 -2.12
C SER A 134 -0.44 11.48 -2.34
N GLY A 135 -1.32 11.98 -1.46
CA GLY A 135 -1.80 13.37 -1.49
C GLY A 135 -0.65 14.37 -1.39
N LEU A 136 0.31 14.13 -0.49
CA LEU A 136 1.52 14.94 -0.36
C LEU A 136 2.39 14.88 -1.62
N PHE A 137 2.54 13.70 -2.23
CA PHE A 137 3.24 13.58 -3.52
C PHE A 137 2.49 14.33 -4.64
N ILE A 138 1.16 14.30 -4.68
CA ILE A 138 0.37 15.04 -5.68
C ILE A 138 0.60 16.56 -5.54
N THR A 139 0.69 17.09 -4.32
CA THR A 139 0.82 18.53 -4.11
C THR A 139 2.26 19.04 -4.13
N SER A 140 3.25 18.16 -3.96
CA SER A 140 4.64 18.59 -3.72
C SER A 140 5.70 17.92 -4.61
N PHE A 141 5.36 16.86 -5.35
CA PHE A 141 6.27 16.31 -6.36
C PHE A 141 6.11 17.10 -7.67
N PRO A 142 7.20 17.54 -8.32
CA PRO A 142 7.10 18.18 -9.62
C PRO A 142 6.71 17.12 -10.65
N GLY A 143 5.43 16.95 -10.94
CA GLY A 143 4.94 15.92 -11.86
C GLY A 143 3.54 15.42 -11.50
N ILE A 144 3.13 14.32 -12.14
CA ILE A 144 1.85 13.67 -11.91
C ILE A 144 2.08 12.50 -10.95
N THR A 145 1.23 12.38 -9.94
CA THR A 145 1.22 11.22 -9.04
C THR A 145 -0.16 10.56 -9.06
N VAL A 146 -0.19 9.24 -9.23
CA VAL A 146 -1.43 8.44 -9.27
C VAL A 146 -1.44 7.45 -8.09
N PRO A 147 -2.44 7.51 -7.19
CA PRO A 147 -2.53 6.70 -5.98
C PRO A 147 -3.23 5.35 -6.20
N ILE A 148 -2.86 4.60 -7.25
CA ILE A 148 -3.65 3.42 -7.70
C ILE A 148 -3.80 2.39 -6.58
N GLY A 149 -2.70 1.89 -6.02
CA GLY A 149 -2.78 0.85 -4.99
C GLY A 149 -3.36 1.34 -3.66
N ALA A 150 -3.22 2.64 -3.33
CA ALA A 150 -3.89 3.21 -2.16
C ALA A 150 -5.42 3.17 -2.30
N LEU A 151 -5.96 3.54 -3.47
CA LEU A 151 -7.39 3.44 -3.75
C LEU A 151 -7.87 2.00 -3.78
N VAL A 152 -7.09 1.10 -4.39
CA VAL A 152 -7.40 -0.35 -4.40
C VAL A 152 -7.46 -0.92 -2.99
N ALA A 153 -6.53 -0.56 -2.10
CA ALA A 153 -6.56 -0.99 -0.70
C ALA A 153 -7.85 -0.54 0.02
N LEU A 154 -8.32 0.69 -0.22
CA LEU A 154 -9.58 1.19 0.34
C LEU A 154 -10.80 0.48 -0.25
N VAL A 155 -10.78 0.15 -1.54
CA VAL A 155 -11.84 -0.65 -2.17
C VAL A 155 -11.88 -2.05 -1.55
N PHE A 156 -10.74 -2.73 -1.41
CA PHE A 156 -10.69 -4.03 -0.74
C PHE A 156 -11.17 -3.96 0.71
N ALA A 157 -10.75 -2.92 1.44
CA ALA A 157 -11.24 -2.67 2.79
C ALA A 157 -12.76 -2.54 2.83
N TYR A 158 -13.34 -1.73 1.95
CA TYR A 158 -14.79 -1.57 1.83
C TYR A 158 -15.48 -2.90 1.54
N LEU A 159 -14.98 -3.68 0.58
CA LEU A 159 -15.56 -4.97 0.21
C LEU A 159 -15.51 -5.97 1.37
N LEU A 160 -14.41 -6.03 2.11
CA LEU A 160 -14.25 -6.92 3.27
C LEU A 160 -15.11 -6.48 4.47
N LEU A 161 -15.33 -5.19 4.64
CA LEU A 161 -16.17 -4.66 5.73
C LEU A 161 -17.66 -4.75 5.44
N THR A 162 -18.06 -4.88 4.18
CA THR A 162 -19.47 -4.91 3.73
C THR A 162 -19.94 -6.27 3.26
N VAL A 163 -19.06 -7.28 3.20
CA VAL A 163 -19.46 -8.65 2.87
C VAL A 163 -20.38 -9.22 3.93
N ASP A 164 -21.43 -9.91 3.48
CA ASP A 164 -22.39 -10.57 4.37
C ASP A 164 -21.70 -11.74 5.07
N ARG A 165 -21.58 -11.66 6.40
CA ARG A 165 -21.00 -12.69 7.29
C ARG A 165 -22.03 -13.01 8.37
N ALA A 166 -22.25 -14.31 8.58
CA ALA A 166 -23.26 -14.86 9.50
C ALA A 166 -22.73 -14.99 10.92
#